data_AF-A0A5C2MA77-F1
#
_entry.id   AF-A0A5C2MA77-F1
#
_cell.length_a   1.000
_cell.length_b   1.000
_cell.length_c   1.000
_cell.angle_alpha   90.00
_cell.angle_beta   90.00
_cell.angle_gamma   90.00
#
_symmetry.space_group_name_H-M   'P 1'
#
loop_
_entity.id
_entity.type
_entity.pdbx_description
1 polymer ?
#
loop_
_entity_poly.entity_id
_entity_poly.type
_entity_poly.pdbx_seq_one_letter_code
_entity_poly.pdbx_strand_id
1 'polypeptide(L)'
;MNAAEQAVTVQMASKLGAIVHLFKQCNADLRADLHPWADDPHTRNLVDPDSIDIGFHLPGWSRRWQARSLLLQIRLYCDPDSPQRRAIGLDIVGFSYMSEQWRFSSIGQGVFSGNNLPSEDLQNQLRAISHEIIALLNT
;
A
#
# COMPACT_ATOMS: atom_id res chain seq x y z
N MET A 1 -2.79 -5.97 -8.21
CA MET A 1 -2.91 -7.43 -7.95
C MET A 1 -2.78 -7.70 -6.46
N ASN A 2 -3.47 -8.72 -5.92
CA ASN A 2 -3.29 -9.11 -4.52
C ASN A 2 -1.82 -9.45 -4.22
N ALA A 3 -1.29 -8.97 -3.10
CA ALA A 3 0.09 -9.23 -2.72
C ALA A 3 0.40 -10.73 -2.51
N ALA A 4 -0.58 -11.52 -2.07
CA ALA A 4 -0.40 -12.95 -1.92
C ALA A 4 -0.08 -13.67 -3.25
N GLU A 5 -0.64 -13.18 -4.36
CA GLU A 5 -0.39 -13.73 -5.71
C GLU A 5 1.04 -13.43 -6.19
N GLN A 6 1.71 -12.43 -5.59
CA GLN A 6 3.11 -12.10 -5.87
C GLN A 6 4.09 -12.92 -5.02
N ALA A 7 3.64 -13.55 -3.93
CA ALA A 7 4.48 -14.28 -2.99
C ALA A 7 4.94 -15.67 -3.51
N VAL A 8 5.30 -15.78 -4.79
CA VAL A 8 5.70 -17.03 -5.45
C VAL A 8 7.16 -17.42 -5.17
N THR A 9 7.95 -16.51 -4.59
CA THR A 9 9.33 -16.77 -4.16
C THR A 9 9.52 -16.42 -2.69
N VAL A 10 10.45 -17.09 -2.01
CA VAL A 10 10.83 -16.78 -0.62
C VAL A 10 11.33 -15.34 -0.49
N GLN A 11 12.06 -14.85 -1.49
CA GLN A 11 12.54 -13.47 -1.53
C GLN A 11 11.38 -12.47 -1.54
N MET A 12 10.37 -12.67 -2.40
CA MET A 12 9.21 -11.79 -2.45
C MET A 12 8.37 -11.90 -1.17
N ALA A 13 8.13 -13.11 -0.65
CA ALA A 13 7.44 -13.30 0.62
C ALA A 13 8.13 -12.56 1.78
N SER A 14 9.46 -12.58 1.82
CA SER A 14 10.26 -11.87 2.81
C SER A 14 10.13 -10.34 2.66
N LYS A 15 10.16 -9.83 1.43
CA LYS A 15 9.93 -8.40 1.14
C LYS A 15 8.53 -7.97 1.58
N LEU A 16 7.48 -8.74 1.27
CA LEU A 16 6.11 -8.47 1.72
C LEU A 16 5.99 -8.46 3.25
N GLY A 17 6.64 -9.41 3.92
CA GLY A 17 6.71 -9.44 5.39
C GLY A 17 7.38 -8.19 5.98
N ALA A 18 8.46 -7.70 5.36
CA ALA A 18 9.11 -6.46 5.75
C ALA A 18 8.22 -5.23 5.52
N ILE A 19 7.49 -5.16 4.40
CA ILE A 19 6.50 -4.09 4.15
C ILE A 19 5.42 -4.08 5.24
N VAL A 20 4.87 -5.24 5.59
CA VAL A 20 3.90 -5.37 6.69
C VAL A 20 4.49 -4.89 8.02
N HIS A 21 5.76 -5.22 8.28
CA HIS A 21 6.46 -4.80 9.49
C HIS A 21 6.60 -3.26 9.56
N LEU A 22 6.96 -2.59 8.46
CA LEU A 22 7.05 -1.13 8.40
C LEU A 22 5.73 -0.46 8.82
N PHE A 23 4.59 -0.94 8.31
CA PHE A 23 3.29 -0.42 8.73
C PHE A 23 2.98 -0.68 10.20
N LYS A 24 3.37 -1.85 10.73
CA LYS A 24 3.20 -2.17 12.15
C LYS A 24 4.05 -1.30 13.08
N GLN A 25 5.14 -0.71 12.60
CA GLN A 25 5.90 0.29 13.38
C GLN A 25 5.11 1.58 13.57
N CYS A 26 4.25 1.97 12.62
CA CYS A 26 3.34 3.10 12.79
C CYS A 26 2.18 2.81 13.74
N ASN A 27 1.68 1.56 13.76
CA ASN A 27 0.65 1.08 14.66
C ASN A 27 0.69 -0.45 14.78
N ALA A 28 1.06 -0.96 15.97
CA ALA A 28 1.22 -2.39 16.23
C ALA A 28 -0.08 -3.21 16.05
N ASP A 29 -1.24 -2.57 16.21
CA ASP A 29 -2.56 -3.21 16.12
C ASP A 29 -3.08 -3.35 14.67
N LEU A 30 -2.34 -2.83 13.67
CA LEU A 30 -2.69 -2.99 12.27
C LEU A 30 -2.69 -4.47 11.87
N ARG A 31 -3.78 -4.89 11.21
CA ARG A 31 -3.89 -6.20 10.59
C ARG A 31 -3.67 -6.06 9.10
N ALA A 32 -2.68 -6.76 8.56
CA ALA A 32 -2.44 -6.81 7.12
C ALA A 32 -3.38 -7.83 6.46
N ASP A 33 -3.83 -7.48 5.27
CA ASP A 33 -4.60 -8.32 4.35
C ASP A 33 -3.86 -8.38 3.02
N LEU A 34 -3.37 -9.56 2.66
CA LEU A 34 -2.64 -9.78 1.41
C LEU A 34 -3.58 -10.11 0.22
N HIS A 35 -4.89 -10.18 0.46
CA HIS A 35 -5.94 -10.37 -0.55
C HIS A 35 -7.00 -9.25 -0.45
N PRO A 36 -6.62 -7.96 -0.59
CA PRO A 36 -7.57 -6.86 -0.46
C PRO A 36 -8.68 -6.87 -1.51
N TRP A 37 -8.48 -7.56 -2.63
CA TRP A 37 -9.49 -7.77 -3.66
C TRP A 37 -10.07 -9.17 -3.54
N ALA A 38 -11.38 -9.24 -3.29
CA ALA A 38 -12.12 -10.49 -3.34
C ALA A 38 -12.25 -11.00 -4.80
N ASP A 39 -12.50 -12.29 -4.95
CA ASP A 39 -12.72 -12.96 -6.25
C ASP A 39 -14.15 -12.76 -6.78
N ASP A 40 -14.68 -11.55 -6.64
CA ASP A 40 -16.03 -11.20 -7.08
C ASP A 40 -16.02 -10.37 -8.38
N PRO A 41 -17.12 -10.37 -9.17
CA PRO A 41 -17.16 -9.68 -10.45
C PRO A 41 -16.95 -8.16 -10.38
N HIS A 42 -17.16 -7.54 -9.21
CA HIS A 42 -17.05 -6.10 -9.03
C HIS A 42 -15.61 -5.64 -8.82
N THR A 43 -14.80 -6.44 -8.11
CA THR A 43 -13.39 -6.16 -7.79
C THR A 43 -12.42 -6.58 -8.89
N ARG A 44 -12.81 -7.53 -9.76
CA ARG A 44 -11.94 -8.07 -10.82
C ARG A 44 -11.40 -7.00 -11.79
N ASN A 45 -12.17 -5.95 -12.05
CA ASN A 45 -11.77 -4.85 -12.92
C ASN A 45 -10.89 -3.80 -12.21
N LEU A 46 -10.79 -3.84 -10.88
CA LEU A 46 -9.94 -2.94 -10.09
C LEU A 46 -8.52 -3.51 -9.92
N VAL A 47 -8.33 -4.78 -10.24
CA VAL A 47 -7.04 -5.46 -10.19
C VAL A 47 -6.14 -4.95 -11.31
N ASP A 48 -5.15 -4.14 -10.94
CA ASP A 48 -4.07 -3.73 -11.84
C ASP A 48 -3.01 -4.86 -11.89
N PRO A 49 -2.74 -5.48 -13.05
CA PRO A 49 -1.72 -6.53 -13.19
C PRO A 49 -0.29 -6.01 -12.96
N ASP A 50 -0.11 -4.70 -13.01
CA ASP A 50 1.13 -3.98 -12.78
C ASP A 50 1.16 -3.33 -11.39
N SER A 51 0.36 -3.84 -10.45
CA SER A 51 0.44 -3.44 -9.04
C SER A 51 0.56 -4.60 -8.06
N ILE A 52 1.19 -4.34 -6.91
CA ILE A 52 1.11 -5.16 -5.70
C ILE A 52 0.25 -4.42 -4.69
N ASP A 53 -0.87 -5.02 -4.31
CA ASP A 53 -1.87 -4.39 -3.43
C ASP A 53 -1.92 -5.10 -2.07
N ILE A 54 -1.86 -4.32 -0.99
CA ILE A 54 -1.95 -4.79 0.39
C ILE A 54 -3.01 -3.97 1.13
N GLY A 55 -3.97 -4.65 1.74
CA GLY A 55 -4.92 -4.06 2.67
C GLY A 55 -4.36 -3.95 4.08
N PHE A 56 -4.74 -2.92 4.82
CA PHE A 56 -4.50 -2.84 6.25
C PHE A 56 -5.77 -2.42 6.99
N HIS A 57 -6.03 -3.03 8.14
CA HIS A 57 -7.21 -2.75 8.96
C HIS A 57 -6.80 -2.27 10.35
N LEU A 58 -7.38 -1.15 10.78
CA LEU A 58 -7.27 -0.62 12.13
C LEU A 58 -8.36 -1.22 13.03
N PRO A 59 -8.15 -1.25 14.36
CA PRO A 59 -9.18 -1.62 15.34
C PRO A 59 -10.24 -0.51 15.45
N GLY A 60 -11.02 -0.31 14.39
CA GLY A 60 -11.98 0.78 14.25
C GLY A 60 -11.40 2.01 13.56
N TRP A 61 -12.11 3.14 13.65
CA TRP A 61 -11.67 4.39 13.05
C TRP A 61 -10.63 5.08 13.94
N SER A 62 -9.54 5.57 13.32
CA SER A 62 -8.46 6.25 14.04
C SER A 62 -8.40 7.73 13.67
N ARG A 63 -8.36 8.60 14.69
CA ARG A 63 -8.13 10.05 14.52
C ARG A 63 -6.78 10.38 13.93
N ARG A 64 -5.75 9.61 14.28
CA ARG A 64 -4.38 9.83 13.77
C ARG A 64 -4.30 9.53 12.28
N TRP A 65 -4.97 8.46 11.85
CA TRP A 65 -4.98 8.01 10.45
C TRP A 65 -6.11 8.63 9.63
N GLN A 66 -7.11 9.24 10.26
CA GLN A 66 -8.38 9.66 9.63
C GLN A 66 -9.02 8.56 8.76
N ALA A 67 -8.82 7.30 9.14
CA ALA A 67 -9.22 6.12 8.39
C ALA A 67 -9.47 4.95 9.34
N ARG A 68 -10.18 3.93 8.83
CA ARG A 68 -10.37 2.63 9.49
C ARG A 68 -9.65 1.48 8.77
N SER A 69 -9.37 1.67 7.49
CA SER A 69 -8.63 0.74 6.66
C SER A 69 -7.84 1.50 5.61
N LEU A 70 -6.79 0.86 5.12
CA LEU A 70 -5.90 1.40 4.12
C LEU A 70 -5.77 0.42 2.97
N LEU A 71 -5.51 0.95 1.78
CA LEU A 71 -5.02 0.19 0.64
C LEU A 71 -3.67 0.76 0.24
N LEU A 72 -2.63 -0.06 0.29
CA LEU A 72 -1.34 0.20 -0.32
C LEU A 72 -1.34 -0.40 -1.72
N GLN A 73 -1.04 0.39 -2.74
CA GLN A 73 -0.92 -0.06 -4.12
C GLN A 73 0.46 0.31 -4.64
N ILE A 74 1.33 -0.68 -4.83
CA ILE A 74 2.68 -0.46 -5.31
C ILE A 74 2.69 -0.66 -6.81
N ARG A 75 3.07 0.37 -7.57
CA ARG A 75 3.13 0.34 -9.03
C ARG A 75 4.44 -0.27 -9.49
N LEU A 76 4.32 -1.27 -10.35
CA LEU A 76 5.43 -1.95 -11.00
C LEU A 76 5.54 -1.48 -12.45
N TYR A 77 6.76 -1.47 -12.96
CA TYR A 77 7.04 -1.26 -14.37
C TYR A 77 7.89 -2.40 -14.88
N CYS A 78 7.47 -3.01 -15.98
CA CYS A 78 8.27 -3.97 -16.72
C CYS A 78 9.05 -3.20 -17.79
N ASP A 79 10.36 -3.25 -17.73
CA ASP A 79 11.20 -2.68 -18.78
C ASP A 79 11.07 -3.55 -20.05
N PRO A 80 10.92 -2.96 -21.25
CA PRO A 80 10.93 -3.73 -22.50
C PRO A 80 12.22 -4.55 -22.68
N ASP A 81 13.34 -4.05 -22.15
CA ASP A 81 14.67 -4.62 -22.35
C ASP A 81 15.14 -5.48 -21.14
N SER A 82 14.35 -5.56 -20.07
CA SER A 82 14.65 -6.38 -18.89
C SER A 82 13.42 -7.15 -18.39
N PRO A 83 13.52 -8.46 -18.15
CA PRO A 83 12.40 -9.25 -17.62
C PRO A 83 12.06 -8.92 -16.16
N GLN A 84 12.81 -8.04 -15.49
CA GLN A 84 12.57 -7.67 -14.10
C GLN A 84 11.59 -6.51 -13.98
N ARG A 85 10.55 -6.70 -13.16
CA ARG A 85 9.63 -5.63 -12.76
C ARG A 85 10.26 -4.79 -11.65
N ARG A 86 10.31 -3.47 -11.83
CA ARG A 86 10.78 -2.52 -10.82
C ARG A 86 9.62 -1.75 -10.21
N ALA A 87 9.68 -1.45 -8.92
CA ALA A 87 8.75 -0.53 -8.27
C ALA A 87 9.06 0.91 -8.71
N ILE A 88 8.06 1.62 -9.23
CA ILE A 88 8.18 3.01 -9.72
C ILE A 88 7.49 4.03 -8.83
N GLY A 89 6.67 3.56 -7.89
CA GLY A 89 5.94 4.40 -6.96
C GLY A 89 4.87 3.60 -6.25
N LEU A 90 4.14 4.27 -5.36
CA LEU A 90 3.02 3.67 -4.64
C LEU A 90 1.96 4.71 -4.30
N ASP A 91 0.75 4.22 -4.12
CA ASP A 91 -0.37 4.95 -3.56
C ASP A 91 -0.73 4.33 -2.20
N ILE A 92 -1.07 5.18 -1.22
CA ILE A 92 -1.69 4.75 0.04
C ILE A 92 -3.03 5.47 0.14
N VAL A 93 -4.10 4.71 0.26
CA VAL A 93 -5.47 5.23 0.28
C VAL A 93 -6.10 4.92 1.62
N GLY A 94 -6.61 5.93 2.32
CA GLY A 94 -7.34 5.76 3.57
C GLY A 94 -8.85 5.75 3.35
N PHE A 95 -9.54 4.78 3.94
CA PHE A 95 -10.98 4.62 3.82
C PHE A 95 -11.69 4.78 5.17
N SER A 96 -12.94 5.26 5.11
CA SER A 96 -13.93 5.18 6.20
C SER A 96 -15.09 4.27 5.78
N TYR A 97 -16.16 4.21 6.59
CA TYR A 97 -17.41 3.53 6.17
C TYR A 97 -18.09 4.20 4.97
N MET A 98 -17.85 5.50 4.77
CA MET A 98 -18.55 6.28 3.76
C MET A 98 -17.83 6.25 2.40
N SER A 99 -16.50 6.32 2.39
CA SER A 99 -15.70 6.43 1.16
C SER A 99 -14.19 6.47 1.45
N GLU A 100 -13.39 6.59 0.39
CA GLU A 100 -12.05 7.19 0.42
C GLU A 100 -12.08 8.53 1.18
N GLN A 101 -11.13 8.73 2.09
CA GLN A 101 -10.98 9.93 2.92
C GLN A 101 -9.79 10.76 2.46
N TRP A 102 -8.72 10.08 2.12
CA TRP A 102 -7.47 10.66 1.68
C TRP A 102 -6.67 9.66 0.84
N ARG A 103 -5.75 10.22 0.06
CA ARG A 103 -4.79 9.48 -0.75
C ARG A 103 -3.43 10.14 -0.65
N PHE A 104 -2.40 9.33 -0.51
CA PHE A 104 -1.02 9.69 -0.72
C PHE A 104 -0.54 9.02 -2.00
N SER A 105 0.12 9.77 -2.88
CA SER A 105 0.84 9.20 -4.01
C SER A 105 2.31 9.58 -3.94
N SER A 106 3.20 8.59 -3.96
CA SER A 106 4.64 8.82 -3.99
C SER A 106 5.13 9.24 -5.39
N ILE A 107 4.30 9.10 -6.42
CA ILE A 107 4.64 9.50 -7.78
C ILE A 107 4.58 11.03 -7.87
N GLY A 108 5.63 11.64 -8.45
CA GLY A 108 5.76 13.09 -8.51
C GLY A 108 6.31 13.67 -7.20
N GLN A 109 5.56 14.58 -6.57
CA GLN A 109 6.04 15.37 -5.43
C GLN A 109 5.76 14.72 -4.06
N GLY A 110 5.13 13.54 -4.01
CA GLY A 110 4.65 12.97 -2.76
C GLY A 110 3.54 13.83 -2.17
N VAL A 111 2.32 13.76 -2.69
CA VAL A 111 1.24 14.68 -2.23
C VAL A 111 0.15 13.89 -1.53
N PHE A 112 -0.33 14.46 -0.42
CA PHE A 112 -1.55 14.03 0.24
C PHE A 112 -2.72 14.86 -0.30
N SER A 113 -3.83 14.19 -0.65
CA SER A 113 -5.07 14.81 -1.07
C SER A 113 -6.26 14.15 -0.37
N GLY A 114 -7.39 14.87 -0.29
CA GLY A 114 -8.61 14.39 0.36
C GLY A 114 -9.18 15.36 1.39
N ASN A 115 -10.29 14.97 2.00
CA ASN A 115 -11.04 15.84 2.92
C ASN A 115 -10.54 15.74 4.36
N ASN A 116 -10.08 14.55 4.77
CA ASN A 116 -9.67 14.28 6.15
C ASN A 116 -8.26 13.65 6.12
N LEU A 117 -7.23 14.48 6.16
CA LEU A 117 -5.85 14.00 6.06
C LEU A 117 -5.36 13.41 7.39
N PRO A 118 -4.45 12.40 7.35
CA PRO A 118 -3.77 11.93 8.55
C PRO A 118 -3.05 13.07 9.30
N SER A 119 -2.76 12.87 10.58
CA SER A 119 -1.91 13.81 11.34
C SER A 119 -0.56 14.03 10.64
N GLU A 120 0.02 15.23 10.73
CA GLU A 120 1.28 15.58 10.05
C GLU A 120 2.44 14.61 10.36
N ASP A 121 2.60 14.20 11.62
CA ASP A 121 3.60 13.20 12.02
C ASP A 121 3.43 11.88 11.25
N LEU A 122 2.20 11.39 11.13
CA LEU A 122 1.90 10.18 10.36
C LEU A 122 2.13 10.40 8.86
N GLN A 123 1.83 11.58 8.32
CA GLN A 123 2.15 11.89 6.91
C GLN A 123 3.67 11.78 6.66
N ASN A 124 4.50 12.29 7.57
CA ASN A 124 5.95 12.18 7.50
C ASN A 124 6.43 10.72 7.59
N GLN A 125 5.84 9.93 8.49
CA GLN A 125 6.14 8.50 8.59
C GLN A 125 5.77 7.73 7.32
N LEU A 126 4.60 8.00 6.74
CA LEU A 126 4.16 7.36 5.49
C LEU A 126 5.05 7.74 4.30
N ARG A 127 5.56 8.97 4.25
CA ARG A 127 6.57 9.37 3.24
C ARG A 127 7.85 8.56 3.41
N ALA A 128 8.40 8.51 4.62
CA ALA A 128 9.62 7.75 4.90
C ALA A 128 9.47 6.26 4.51
N ILE A 129 8.40 5.63 5.00
CA ILE A 129 8.07 4.24 4.68
C ILE A 129 7.90 4.05 3.17
N SER A 130 7.31 5.01 2.45
CA SER A 130 7.15 4.88 1.00
C SER A 130 8.49 4.78 0.25
N HIS A 131 9.49 5.55 0.67
CA HIS A 131 10.84 5.48 0.12
C HIS A 131 11.50 4.14 0.47
N GLU A 132 11.35 3.67 1.71
CA GLU A 132 11.88 2.37 2.15
C GLU A 132 11.27 1.20 1.39
N ILE A 133 9.96 1.20 1.15
CA ILE A 133 9.26 0.16 0.38
C ILE A 133 9.78 0.09 -1.06
N ILE A 134 9.91 1.25 -1.73
CA ILE A 134 10.40 1.30 -3.11
C ILE A 134 11.84 0.80 -3.19
N ALA A 135 12.70 1.23 -2.25
CA ALA A 135 14.09 0.76 -2.18
C ALA A 135 14.14 -0.75 -1.95
N LEU A 136 13.40 -1.28 -0.97
CA LEU A 136 13.34 -2.70 -0.64
C LEU A 136 12.93 -3.56 -1.84
N LEU A 137 11.92 -3.13 -2.61
CA LEU A 137 11.45 -3.90 -3.77
C LEU A 137 12.46 -3.91 -4.92
N ASN A 138 13.25 -2.84 -5.07
CA ASN A 138 14.25 -2.66 -6.13
C ASN A 138 15.65 -3.21 -5.77
N THR A 139 15.79 -3.91 -4.65
CA THR A 139 17.00 -4.69 -4.30
C THR A 139 16.95 -6.11 -4.80
#